data_AF-A0A3Q2R2U1-F1
#
_entry.id   AF-A0A3Q2R2U1-F1
#
_cell.length_a   1.000
_cell.length_b   1.000
_cell.length_c   1.000
_cell.angle_alpha   90.00
_cell.angle_beta   90.00
_cell.angle_gamma   90.00
#
_symmetry.space_group_name_H-M   'P 1'
#
loop_
_entity.id
_entity.type
_entity.pdbx_description
1 polymer ?
#
loop_
_entity_poly.entity_id
_entity_poly.type
_entity_poly.pdbx_seq_one_letter_code
_entity_poly.pdbx_strand_id
1 'polypeptide(L)'
;VPSNLPVFITACILMGFSLATLFLLPWSMLPDVIDDFALRHPSFKDIDPLFFSGYAFCNKLAGGLSVGLSTMILQIAGYKTGACNHGGEVVTALTVLFSPVPVALLLIGMGIFHTYPINERKAEPLLSPSSSCECTHSMHLLN
;
A
#
# COMPACT_ATOMS: atom_id res chain seq x y z
N VAL A 1 -12.21 30.56 15.41
CA VAL A 1 -12.67 29.27 14.83
C VAL A 1 -11.99 28.12 15.58
N PRO A 2 -12.62 27.50 16.60
CA PRO A 2 -12.20 26.15 16.96
C PRO A 2 -13.34 25.28 17.53
N SER A 3 -14.16 24.67 16.66
CA SER A 3 -15.12 23.62 17.05
C SER A 3 -14.81 22.26 16.40
N ASN A 4 -13.91 22.24 15.41
CA ASN A 4 -13.71 21.10 14.51
C ASN A 4 -12.39 20.34 14.77
N LEU A 5 -11.60 20.80 15.75
CA LEU A 5 -10.35 20.18 16.17
C LEU A 5 -10.53 18.69 16.52
N PRO A 6 -11.52 18.28 17.37
CA PRO A 6 -11.71 16.86 17.67
C PRO A 6 -12.08 16.05 16.42
N VAL A 7 -12.91 16.60 15.53
CA VAL A 7 -13.28 15.94 14.25
C VAL A 7 -12.03 15.72 13.39
N PHE A 8 -11.17 16.73 13.27
CA PHE A 8 -9.92 16.63 12.53
C PHE A 8 -8.99 15.56 13.11
N ILE A 9 -8.81 15.53 14.44
CA ILE A 9 -8.00 14.50 15.11
C ILE A 9 -8.55 13.10 14.83
N THR A 10 -9.86 12.89 14.98
CA THR A 10 -10.47 11.58 14.71
C THR A 10 -10.31 11.16 13.26
N ALA A 11 -10.42 12.09 12.31
CA ALA A 11 -10.20 11.82 10.89
C ALA A 11 -8.72 11.44 10.61
N CYS A 12 -7.76 12.12 11.24
CA CYS A 12 -6.34 11.79 11.10
C CYS A 12 -6.01 10.40 11.65
N ILE A 13 -6.58 10.01 12.80
CA ILE A 13 -6.37 8.68 13.39
C ILE A 13 -6.91 7.58 12.47
N LEU A 14 -8.15 7.74 11.98
CA LEU A 14 -8.77 6.80 11.05
C LEU A 14 -7.98 6.68 9.76
N MET A 15 -7.59 7.82 9.17
CA MET A 15 -6.77 7.85 7.96
C MET A 15 -5.41 7.16 8.17
N GLY A 16 -4.77 7.39 9.33
CA GLY A 16 -3.51 6.74 9.69
C GLY A 16 -3.63 5.21 9.78
N PHE A 17 -4.69 4.72 10.42
CA PHE A 17 -4.97 3.28 10.49
C PHE A 17 -5.24 2.66 9.11
N SER A 18 -6.00 3.35 8.26
CA SER A 18 -6.25 2.92 6.88
C SER A 18 -4.97 2.87 6.04
N LEU A 19 -4.10 3.88 6.14
CA LEU A 19 -2.82 3.87 5.42
C LEU A 19 -1.88 2.77 5.93
N ALA A 20 -1.83 2.56 7.26
CA ALA A 20 -1.02 1.50 7.85
C ALA A 20 -1.47 0.11 7.38
N THR A 21 -2.78 -0.16 7.36
CA THR A 21 -3.33 -1.43 6.86
C THR A 21 -3.02 -1.62 5.38
N LEU A 22 -3.21 -0.60 4.53
CA LEU A 22 -2.87 -0.68 3.11
C LEU A 22 -1.37 -0.84 2.83
N PHE A 23 -0.51 -0.33 3.70
CA PHE A 23 0.93 -0.54 3.59
C PHE A 23 1.31 -1.95 4.05
N LEU A 24 0.75 -2.45 5.15
CA LEU A 24 1.10 -3.76 5.69
C LEU A 24 0.50 -4.92 4.89
N LEU A 25 -0.72 -4.79 4.34
CA LEU A 25 -1.42 -5.86 3.62
C LEU A 25 -0.59 -6.45 2.47
N PRO A 26 -0.07 -5.64 1.52
CA PRO A 26 0.68 -6.17 0.39
C PRO A 26 2.02 -6.76 0.82
N TRP A 27 2.64 -6.21 1.87
CA TRP A 27 3.92 -6.72 2.38
C TRP A 27 3.76 -8.09 3.04
N SER A 28 2.68 -8.34 3.78
CA SER A 28 2.42 -9.65 4.38
C SER A 28 1.90 -10.68 3.39
N MET A 29 1.16 -10.24 2.36
CA MET A 29 0.60 -11.11 1.33
C MET A 29 1.62 -11.47 0.24
N LEU A 30 2.65 -10.66 0.03
CA LEU A 30 3.70 -10.92 -0.95
C LEU A 30 4.39 -12.28 -0.77
N PRO A 31 4.90 -12.66 0.43
CA PRO A 31 5.52 -13.97 0.62
C PRO A 31 4.53 -15.14 0.45
N ASP A 32 3.25 -14.95 0.80
CA ASP A 32 2.20 -15.97 0.64
C ASP A 32 1.93 -16.28 -0.84
N VAL A 33 1.85 -15.24 -1.68
CA VAL A 33 1.70 -15.41 -3.15
C VAL A 33 2.93 -16.06 -3.78
N ILE A 34 4.13 -15.71 -3.30
CA ILE A 34 5.37 -16.31 -3.78
C ILE A 34 5.42 -17.81 -3.43
N ASP A 35 5.00 -18.20 -2.22
CA ASP A 35 4.93 -19.60 -1.80
C ASP A 35 3.90 -20.41 -2.59
N ASP A 36 2.67 -19.90 -2.80
CA ASP A 36 1.66 -20.59 -3.63
C ASP A 36 2.12 -20.73 -5.10
N PHE A 37 2.84 -19.73 -5.63
CA PHE A 37 3.42 -19.81 -6.98
C PHE A 37 4.50 -20.90 -7.05
N ALA A 38 5.41 -20.96 -6.07
CA ALA A 38 6.47 -21.95 -6.01
C ALA A 38 5.91 -23.39 -5.93
N LEU A 39 4.81 -23.60 -5.19
CA LEU A 39 4.13 -24.89 -5.08
C LEU A 39 3.47 -25.35 -6.39
N ARG A 40 2.90 -24.41 -7.17
CA ARG A 40 2.26 -24.73 -8.46
C ARG A 40 3.25 -24.94 -9.59
N HIS A 41 4.43 -24.34 -9.50
CA HIS A 41 5.44 -24.31 -10.56
C HIS A 41 6.81 -24.80 -10.08
N PRO A 42 6.98 -26.09 -9.76
CA PRO A 42 8.23 -26.64 -9.24
C PRO A 42 9.42 -26.54 -10.21
N SER A 43 9.16 -26.34 -11.51
CA SER A 43 10.20 -26.12 -12.53
C SER A 43 10.78 -24.71 -12.52
N PHE A 44 10.09 -23.73 -11.93
CA PHE A 44 10.52 -22.33 -11.85
C PHE A 44 10.94 -22.01 -10.42
N LYS A 45 12.09 -22.55 -10.02
CA LYS A 45 12.72 -22.29 -8.72
C LYS A 45 13.58 -21.02 -8.81
N ASP A 46 13.67 -20.26 -7.71
CA ASP A 46 14.54 -19.08 -7.54
C ASP A 46 14.09 -17.77 -8.24
N ILE A 47 12.81 -17.61 -8.57
CA ILE A 47 12.26 -16.34 -9.10
C ILE A 47 11.72 -15.41 -8.00
N ASP A 48 11.78 -15.83 -6.74
CA ASP A 48 11.37 -15.06 -5.56
C ASP A 48 12.00 -13.65 -5.52
N PRO A 49 13.31 -13.47 -5.84
CA PRO A 49 13.93 -12.14 -5.87
C PRO A 49 13.37 -11.22 -6.96
N LEU A 50 12.87 -11.78 -8.06
CA LEU A 50 12.29 -11.03 -9.17
C LEU A 50 10.94 -10.42 -8.77
N PHE A 51 10.11 -11.17 -8.03
CA PHE A 51 8.86 -10.63 -7.48
C PHE A 51 9.12 -9.56 -6.43
N PHE A 52 10.06 -9.79 -5.50
CA PHE A 52 10.39 -8.82 -4.46
C PHE A 52 10.97 -7.51 -5.04
N SER A 53 11.94 -7.62 -5.96
CA SER A 53 12.53 -6.45 -6.61
C SER A 53 11.54 -5.74 -7.53
N GLY A 54 10.68 -6.48 -8.25
CA GLY A 54 9.59 -5.92 -9.05
C GLY A 54 8.60 -5.12 -8.21
N TYR A 55 8.17 -5.67 -7.06
CA TYR A 55 7.30 -4.97 -6.11
C TYR A 55 7.96 -3.68 -5.58
N ALA A 56 9.22 -3.75 -5.14
CA ALA A 56 9.95 -2.59 -4.63
C ALA A 56 10.18 -1.52 -5.72
N PHE A 57 10.48 -1.94 -6.94
CA PHE A 57 10.63 -1.06 -8.10
C PHE A 57 9.32 -0.36 -8.44
N CYS A 58 8.21 -1.10 -8.52
CA CYS A 58 6.89 -0.54 -8.80
C CYS A 58 6.48 0.49 -7.74
N ASN A 59 6.76 0.26 -6.45
CA ASN A 59 6.50 1.26 -5.40
C ASN A 59 7.29 2.56 -5.59
N LYS A 60 8.59 2.45 -5.92
CA LYS A 60 9.43 3.62 -6.19
C LYS A 60 9.00 4.35 -7.45
N LEU A 61 8.66 3.61 -8.50
CA LEU A 61 8.15 4.15 -9.76
C LEU A 61 6.81 4.86 -9.54
N ALA A 62 5.87 4.26 -8.82
CA ALA A 62 4.57 4.85 -8.51
C ALA A 62 4.72 6.14 -7.68
N GLY A 63 5.60 6.14 -6.67
CA GLY A 63 5.92 7.34 -5.90
C GLY A 63 6.51 8.45 -6.78
N GLY A 64 7.46 8.10 -7.66
CA GLY A 64 8.05 9.04 -8.61
C GLY A 64 7.05 9.58 -9.64
N LEU A 65 6.24 8.70 -10.23
CA LEU A 65 5.17 9.06 -11.17
C LEU A 65 4.13 9.96 -10.52
N SER A 66 3.71 9.67 -9.29
CA SER A 66 2.76 10.51 -8.55
C SER A 66 3.29 11.94 -8.39
N VAL A 67 4.53 12.08 -7.92
CA VAL A 67 5.15 13.40 -7.73
C VAL A 67 5.37 14.13 -9.07
N GLY A 68 5.83 13.41 -10.09
CA GLY A 68 6.06 13.97 -11.42
C GLY A 68 4.76 14.45 -12.08
N LEU A 69 3.72 13.61 -12.04
CA LEU A 69 2.41 13.95 -12.61
C LEU A 69 1.76 15.12 -11.86
N SER A 70 1.88 15.15 -10.53
CA SER A 70 1.43 16.29 -9.72
C SER A 70 2.08 17.59 -10.15
N THR A 71 3.39 17.55 -10.35
CA THR A 71 4.16 18.74 -10.77
C THR A 71 3.72 19.20 -12.17
N MET A 72 3.58 18.27 -13.13
CA MET A 72 3.14 18.61 -14.49
C MET A 72 1.74 19.22 -14.51
N ILE A 73 0.79 18.64 -13.77
CA ILE A 73 -0.59 19.16 -13.67
C ILE A 73 -0.59 20.57 -13.07
N LEU A 74 0.20 20.81 -12.02
CA LEU A 74 0.30 22.14 -11.39
C LEU A 74 0.94 23.18 -12.33
N GLN A 75 1.94 22.80 -13.12
CA GLN A 75 2.55 23.70 -14.10
C GLN A 75 1.56 24.10 -15.21
N ILE A 76 0.76 23.14 -15.69
CA ILE A 76 -0.27 23.39 -16.71
C ILE A 76 -1.40 24.28 -16.15
N ALA A 77 -1.82 24.06 -14.90
CA ALA A 77 -2.83 24.87 -14.21
C ALA A 77 -2.36 26.30 -13.85
N GLY A 78 -1.17 26.70 -14.27
CA GLY A 78 -0.65 28.05 -14.08
C GLY A 78 -0.22 28.37 -12.65
N TYR A 79 0.23 27.37 -11.89
CA TYR A 79 0.73 27.57 -10.52
C TYR A 79 1.92 28.56 -10.49
N LYS A 80 1.74 29.71 -9.82
CA LYS A 80 2.79 30.71 -9.60
C LYS A 80 3.20 30.75 -8.13
N THR A 81 4.42 30.31 -7.84
CA THR A 81 5.02 30.38 -6.50
C THR A 81 5.04 31.82 -5.97
N GLY A 82 4.37 32.07 -4.84
CA GLY A 82 4.37 33.37 -4.16
C GLY A 82 3.29 34.36 -4.58
N ALA A 83 2.34 33.98 -5.43
CA ALA A 83 1.19 34.83 -5.75
C ALA A 83 0.17 34.86 -4.58
N CYS A 84 -0.26 36.06 -4.16
CA CYS A 84 -1.25 36.20 -3.08
C CYS A 84 -2.64 35.64 -3.43
N ASN A 85 -2.94 35.46 -4.73
CA ASN A 85 -4.20 34.89 -5.20
C ASN A 85 -3.91 33.82 -6.26
N HIS A 86 -4.22 32.57 -5.94
CA HIS A 86 -4.13 31.45 -6.88
C HIS A 86 -5.49 31.29 -7.57
N GLY A 87 -5.50 31.07 -8.89
CA GLY A 87 -6.74 30.80 -9.62
C GLY A 87 -7.44 29.55 -9.07
N GLY A 88 -8.78 29.53 -9.10
CA GLY A 88 -9.59 28.39 -8.63
C GLY A 88 -9.26 27.06 -9.33
N GLU A 89 -8.65 27.13 -10.51
CA GLU A 89 -8.16 25.99 -11.28
C GLU A 89 -7.05 25.21 -10.55
N VAL A 90 -6.11 25.90 -9.89
CA VAL A 90 -5.02 25.26 -9.11
C VAL A 90 -5.58 24.52 -7.90
N VAL A 91 -6.55 25.14 -7.20
CA VAL A 91 -7.19 24.54 -6.02
C VAL A 91 -7.99 23.30 -6.41
N THR A 92 -8.68 23.37 -7.56
CA THR A 92 -9.42 22.23 -8.12
C THR A 92 -8.46 21.12 -8.52
N ALA A 93 -7.36 21.43 -9.21
CA ALA A 93 -6.34 20.45 -9.59
C ALA A 93 -5.75 19.74 -8.36
N LEU A 94 -5.38 20.49 -7.32
CA LEU A 94 -4.85 19.92 -6.08
C LEU A 94 -5.89 19.03 -5.38
N THR A 95 -7.15 19.48 -5.32
CA THR A 95 -8.24 18.72 -4.70
C THR A 95 -8.50 17.42 -5.43
N VAL A 96 -8.55 17.45 -6.77
CA VAL A 96 -8.75 16.27 -7.62
C VAL A 96 -7.57 15.29 -7.48
N LEU A 97 -6.36 15.82 -7.35
CA LEU A 97 -5.16 14.98 -7.30
C LEU A 97 -5.01 14.23 -5.97
N PHE A 98 -5.42 14.84 -4.86
CA PHE A 98 -5.25 14.25 -3.52
C PHE A 98 -6.46 13.50 -2.97
N SER A 99 -7.67 13.71 -3.52
CA SER A 99 -8.89 13.08 -2.97
C SER A 99 -9.52 12.05 -3.91
N PRO A 100 -10.11 12.39 -5.06
CA PRO A 100 -10.79 11.41 -5.91
C PRO A 100 -9.81 10.43 -6.58
N VAL A 101 -8.60 10.85 -6.94
CA VAL A 101 -7.61 9.95 -7.56
C VAL A 101 -7.18 8.82 -6.61
N PRO A 102 -6.70 9.10 -5.37
CA PRO A 102 -6.39 8.04 -4.41
C PRO A 102 -7.61 7.18 -4.07
N VAL A 103 -8.79 7.78 -3.90
CA VAL A 103 -10.03 7.02 -3.59
C VAL A 103 -10.39 6.06 -4.72
N ALA A 104 -10.33 6.49 -5.99
CA ALA A 104 -10.60 5.62 -7.12
C ALA A 104 -9.60 4.45 -7.21
N LEU A 105 -8.30 4.71 -6.99
CA LEU A 105 -7.27 3.68 -6.95
C LEU A 105 -7.52 2.67 -5.83
N LEU A 106 -7.95 3.13 -4.64
CA LEU A 106 -8.32 2.25 -3.54
C LEU A 106 -9.54 1.38 -3.86
N LEU A 107 -10.56 1.93 -4.50
CA LEU A 107 -11.74 1.16 -4.92
C LEU A 107 -11.38 0.09 -5.95
N ILE A 108 -10.49 0.40 -6.90
CA ILE A 108 -9.96 -0.58 -7.86
C ILE A 108 -9.20 -1.68 -7.11
N GLY A 109 -8.30 -1.31 -6.19
CA GLY A 109 -7.55 -2.26 -5.37
C GLY A 109 -8.48 -3.17 -4.56
N MET A 110 -9.48 -2.61 -3.91
CA MET A 110 -10.51 -3.37 -3.19
C MET A 110 -11.27 -4.34 -4.10
N GLY A 111 -11.60 -3.92 -5.33
CA GLY A 111 -12.21 -4.79 -6.33
C GLY A 111 -11.32 -6.00 -6.68
N ILE A 112 -10.02 -5.77 -6.89
CA ILE A 112 -9.04 -6.84 -7.15
C ILE A 112 -8.95 -7.81 -5.95
N PHE A 113 -8.88 -7.28 -4.73
CA PHE A 113 -8.89 -8.10 -3.52
C PHE A 113 -10.17 -8.91 -3.37
N HIS A 114 -11.33 -8.35 -3.70
CA HIS A 114 -12.60 -9.09 -3.66
C HIS A 114 -12.67 -10.19 -4.73
N THR A 115 -12.04 -9.99 -5.89
CA THR A 115 -11.93 -11.05 -6.91
C THR A 115 -10.91 -12.13 -6.57
N TYR A 116 -10.10 -11.94 -5.53
CA TYR A 116 -9.23 -12.98 -4.97
C TYR A 116 -10.07 -13.84 -4.03
N PRO A 117 -10.55 -15.03 -4.46
CA PRO A 117 -11.37 -15.85 -3.60
C PRO A 117 -10.47 -16.41 -2.50
N ILE A 118 -10.56 -15.82 -1.30
CA ILE A 118 -10.10 -16.42 -0.04
C ILE A 118 -11.04 -17.60 0.23
N ASN A 119 -10.92 -18.64 -0.59
CA ASN A 119 -11.46 -19.93 -0.26
C ASN A 119 -10.38 -20.61 0.56
N GLU A 120 -10.63 -20.75 1.86
CA GLU A 120 -9.90 -21.56 2.84
C GLU A 120 -9.91 -23.07 2.46
N ARG A 121 -9.78 -23.42 1.17
CA ARG A 121 -9.75 -24.81 0.68
C ARG A 121 -8.34 -25.41 0.72
N LYS A 122 -7.47 -24.90 1.58
CA LYS A 122 -6.31 -25.62 2.12
C LYS A 122 -6.03 -25.18 3.56
N ALA A 123 -7.07 -25.00 4.37
CA ALA A 123 -6.89 -25.18 5.80
C ALA A 123 -6.61 -26.68 6.05
N GLU A 124 -5.38 -26.96 6.48
CA GLU A 124 -4.77 -28.23 6.90
C GLU A 124 -4.38 -29.26 5.82
N PRO A 125 -3.13 -29.81 5.85
CA PRO A 125 -2.19 -29.84 6.97
C PRO A 125 -0.74 -29.46 6.53
N LEU A 126 -0.37 -28.19 6.55
CA LEU A 126 1.04 -27.80 6.66
C LEU A 126 1.16 -26.73 7.72
N LEU A 127 0.96 -27.17 8.96
CA LEU A 127 1.62 -26.59 10.11
C LEU A 127 3.13 -26.74 9.87
N SER A 128 3.75 -25.82 9.11
CA SER A 128 5.20 -25.73 8.98
C SER A 128 5.71 -24.41 9.57
N PRO A 129 6.83 -24.46 10.29
CA PRO A 129 7.03 -23.75 11.55
C PRO A 129 7.83 -22.48 11.32
N SER A 130 7.20 -21.39 10.90
CA SER A 130 7.90 -20.11 10.75
C SER A 130 7.67 -19.11 11.89
N SER A 131 6.51 -19.14 12.57
CA SER A 131 6.21 -18.19 13.65
C SER A 131 6.42 -18.73 15.08
N SER A 132 6.66 -20.04 15.26
CA SER A 132 6.94 -20.64 16.60
C SER A 132 8.42 -20.90 16.90
N CYS A 133 9.31 -20.93 15.89
CA CYS A 133 10.74 -21.18 16.15
C CYS A 133 11.48 -19.95 16.74
N GLU A 134 10.98 -18.73 16.52
CA GLU A 134 11.54 -17.52 17.15
C GLU A 134 11.23 -17.39 18.65
N CYS A 135 10.24 -18.12 19.19
CA CYS A 135 9.98 -18.16 20.63
C CYS A 135 10.75 -19.27 21.36
N THR A 136 10.98 -20.45 20.75
CA THR A 136 11.68 -21.54 21.44
C THR A 136 13.20 -21.34 21.51
N HIS A 137 13.81 -20.63 20.56
CA HIS A 137 15.26 -20.37 20.59
C HIS A 137 15.67 -19.30 21.62
N SER A 138 14.78 -18.35 21.97
CA SER A 138 15.07 -17.33 22.99
C SER A 138 14.98 -17.83 24.43
N MET A 139 14.33 -18.96 24.69
CA MET A 139 14.12 -19.47 26.05
C MET A 139 15.25 -20.42 26.51
N HIS A 140 16.06 -20.92 25.57
CA HIS A 140 17.20 -21.80 25.86
C HIS A 140 18.52 -21.04 26.12
N LEU A 141 18.56 -19.71 25.92
CA LEU A 141 19.71 -18.86 26.26
C LEU A 141 19.57 -18.12 27.60
N LEU A 142 18.52 -18.41 28.38
CA LEU A 142 18.23 -17.77 29.67
C LEU A 142 18.21 -18.74 30.87
N ASN A 143 18.73 -19.97 30.70
CA ASN A 143 18.97 -20.92 31.80
C ASN A 143 20.36 -21.55 31.69
#